data_AF-A0AAF0EEU5-F1
#
_entry.id   AF-A0AAF0EEU5-F1
#
_cell.length_a   1.000
_cell.length_b   1.000
_cell.length_c   1.000
_cell.angle_alpha   90.00
_cell.angle_beta   90.00
_cell.angle_gamma   90.00
#
_symmetry.space_group_name_H-M   'P 1'
#
loop_
_entity.id
_entity.type
_entity.pdbx_description
1 polymer ?
#
loop_
_entity_poly.entity_id
_entity_poly.type
_entity_poly.pdbx_seq_one_letter_code
_entity_poly.pdbx_strand_id
1 'polypeptide(L)'
;MPHLCSVQWHYEEGTYIRATDSVSGTPAGRVKVAVAQVSGPARYLLLGERVALNTLARCSGIATASRTLLDAARHAGFQGIVAGTRKTTPGFRLVEKYGMIIGGVDAHRYDLSSMVMLKDNHVWSTGSIREAVAQARRVAGFSVRIDVEVQSEAEAEEAIRAGADVVMLDNMVGDELVACARSLKARLSSSHRFLLESSGGITLANVQANQRVNDAH
;
A
#
# COMPACT_ATOMS: atom_id res chain seq x y z
N MET A 1 -27.97 -30.64 -4.21
CA MET A 1 -26.71 -31.19 -4.77
C MET A 1 -25.61 -31.13 -3.70
N PRO A 2 -25.15 -32.25 -3.14
CA PRO A 2 -24.09 -32.28 -2.14
C PRO A 2 -22.73 -32.40 -2.85
N HIS A 3 -22.29 -31.31 -3.51
CA HIS A 3 -21.04 -31.26 -4.27
C HIS A 3 -20.03 -30.23 -3.73
N LEU A 4 -20.24 -29.72 -2.51
CA LEU A 4 -19.38 -28.70 -1.94
C LEU A 4 -18.26 -29.33 -1.13
N CYS A 5 -17.02 -28.97 -1.48
CA CYS A 5 -15.93 -29.04 -0.52
C CYS A 5 -16.21 -28.04 0.61
N SER A 6 -15.94 -28.41 1.85
CA SER A 6 -16.03 -27.53 3.02
C SER A 6 -14.64 -27.23 3.55
N VAL A 7 -14.43 -26.02 4.07
CA VAL A 7 -13.18 -25.61 4.72
C VAL A 7 -13.46 -25.29 6.17
N GLN A 8 -12.69 -25.88 7.07
CA GLN A 8 -12.63 -25.53 8.48
C GLN A 8 -11.28 -24.87 8.75
N TRP A 9 -11.29 -23.59 9.10
CA TRP A 9 -10.08 -22.84 9.42
C TRP A 9 -9.70 -23.05 10.89
N HIS A 10 -8.40 -23.18 11.17
CA HIS A 10 -7.88 -23.27 12.54
C HIS A 10 -7.43 -21.90 13.09
N TYR A 11 -7.34 -20.90 12.22
CA TYR A 11 -6.91 -19.55 12.55
C TYR A 11 -7.86 -18.54 11.91
N GLU A 12 -8.04 -17.40 12.57
CA GLU A 12 -8.75 -16.26 12.00
C GLU A 12 -7.90 -15.55 10.94
N GLU A 13 -8.57 -14.91 9.99
CA GLU A 13 -7.92 -14.11 8.97
C GLU A 13 -7.01 -13.02 9.60
N GLY A 14 -5.80 -12.85 9.07
CA GLY A 14 -4.82 -11.89 9.60
C GLY A 14 -4.04 -12.36 10.83
N THR A 15 -4.30 -13.57 11.34
CA THR A 15 -3.47 -14.18 12.38
C THR A 15 -2.03 -14.36 11.89
N TYR A 16 -1.06 -13.86 12.66
CA TYR A 16 0.35 -14.05 12.36
C TYR A 16 0.83 -15.42 12.85
N ILE A 17 1.02 -16.35 11.92
CA ILE A 17 1.45 -17.73 12.20
C ILE A 17 2.95 -17.78 12.43
N ARG A 18 3.37 -18.30 13.58
CA ARG A 18 4.77 -18.38 14.02
C ARG A 18 5.33 -19.79 13.90
N ALA A 19 6.66 -19.87 13.92
CA ALA A 19 7.40 -21.13 13.99
C ALA A 19 7.01 -21.99 15.21
N THR A 20 6.57 -21.35 16.29
CA THR A 20 6.11 -22.00 17.52
C THR A 20 4.78 -22.72 17.38
N ASP A 21 4.03 -22.48 16.30
CA ASP A 21 2.70 -23.06 16.07
C ASP A 21 2.80 -24.43 15.37
N SER A 22 4.00 -25.05 15.40
CA SER A 22 4.32 -26.28 14.70
C SER A 22 3.48 -27.47 15.15
N VAL A 23 3.09 -28.32 14.21
CA VAL A 23 2.46 -29.62 14.49
C VAL A 23 3.44 -30.54 15.23
N SER A 24 2.93 -31.29 16.21
CA SER A 24 3.70 -32.31 16.93
C SER A 24 4.30 -33.35 15.98
N GLY A 25 5.61 -33.63 16.10
CA GLY A 25 6.30 -34.64 15.30
C GLY A 25 6.94 -34.11 14.00
N THR A 26 6.98 -32.79 13.77
CA THR A 26 7.71 -32.23 12.63
C THR A 26 9.23 -32.31 12.85
N PRO A 27 10.05 -32.78 11.88
CA PRO A 27 11.50 -32.84 12.03
C PRO A 27 12.12 -31.47 12.33
N ALA A 28 13.18 -31.45 13.16
CA ALA A 28 13.90 -30.22 13.51
C ALA A 28 14.31 -29.44 12.24
N GLY A 29 14.01 -28.14 12.21
CA GLY A 29 14.30 -27.26 11.07
C GLY A 29 13.19 -27.13 10.03
N ARG A 30 12.06 -27.84 10.16
CA ARG A 30 10.85 -27.62 9.36
C ARG A 30 9.65 -27.39 10.27
N VAL A 31 9.06 -26.20 10.20
CA VAL A 31 7.78 -25.90 10.85
C VAL A 31 6.67 -26.16 9.84
N LYS A 32 5.80 -27.12 10.15
CA LYS A 32 4.50 -27.27 9.47
C LYS A 32 3.42 -26.87 10.45
N VAL A 33 2.54 -25.97 10.06
CA VAL A 33 1.37 -25.55 10.84
C VAL A 33 0.13 -25.94 10.05
N ALA A 34 -0.77 -26.68 10.69
CA ALA A 34 -2.05 -27.03 10.08
C ALA A 34 -2.99 -25.83 10.19
N VAL A 35 -3.15 -25.07 9.09
CA VAL A 35 -3.93 -23.82 9.09
C VAL A 35 -5.42 -24.01 8.81
N ALA A 36 -5.77 -25.11 8.13
CA ALA A 36 -7.14 -25.46 7.80
C ALA A 36 -7.26 -26.95 7.49
N GLN A 37 -8.49 -27.46 7.57
CA GLN A 37 -8.89 -28.76 7.08
C GLN A 37 -9.94 -28.59 5.96
N VAL A 38 -9.71 -29.25 4.82
CA VAL A 38 -10.66 -29.25 3.69
C VAL A 38 -11.23 -30.65 3.52
N SER A 39 -12.55 -30.76 3.41
CA SER A 39 -13.27 -32.04 3.28
C SER A 39 -14.20 -32.03 2.07
N GLY A 40 -14.26 -33.14 1.33
CA GLY A 40 -15.09 -33.27 0.13
C GLY A 40 -14.68 -34.44 -0.76
N PRO A 41 -15.36 -34.68 -1.88
CA PRO A 41 -14.96 -35.71 -2.83
C PRO A 41 -13.53 -35.50 -3.34
N ALA A 42 -12.70 -36.54 -3.31
CA ALA A 42 -11.27 -36.45 -3.65
C ALA A 42 -11.01 -35.76 -5.00
N ARG A 43 -11.82 -36.05 -6.02
CA ARG A 43 -11.72 -35.42 -7.35
C ARG A 43 -11.81 -33.88 -7.29
N TYR A 44 -12.65 -33.33 -6.42
CA TYR A 44 -12.87 -31.89 -6.30
C TYR A 44 -11.82 -31.22 -5.41
N LEU A 45 -11.34 -31.93 -4.38
CA LEU A 45 -10.20 -31.48 -3.59
C LEU A 45 -8.96 -31.30 -4.47
N LEU A 46 -8.60 -32.32 -5.25
CA LEU A 46 -7.43 -32.30 -6.13
C LEU A 46 -7.56 -31.29 -7.28
N LEU A 47 -8.77 -31.10 -7.82
CA LEU A 47 -9.03 -30.11 -8.85
C LEU A 47 -8.82 -28.66 -8.34
N GLY A 48 -9.24 -28.38 -7.11
CA GLY A 48 -9.13 -27.05 -6.50
C GLY A 48 -7.78 -26.76 -5.84
N GLU A 49 -7.01 -27.79 -5.49
CA GLU A 49 -5.80 -27.71 -4.66
C GLU A 49 -4.82 -26.64 -5.14
N ARG A 50 -4.38 -26.72 -6.40
CA ARG A 50 -3.30 -25.86 -6.90
C ARG A 50 -3.72 -24.39 -6.96
N VAL A 51 -4.96 -24.13 -7.37
CA VAL A 51 -5.50 -22.76 -7.46
C VAL A 51 -5.65 -22.17 -6.06
N ALA A 52 -6.21 -22.92 -5.11
CA ALA A 52 -6.37 -22.48 -3.73
C ALA A 52 -5.02 -22.20 -3.06
N LEU A 53 -4.07 -23.13 -3.14
CA LEU A 53 -2.74 -22.97 -2.53
C LEU A 53 -1.95 -21.83 -3.14
N ASN A 54 -1.94 -21.68 -4.47
CA ASN A 54 -1.22 -20.58 -5.12
C ASN A 54 -1.82 -19.22 -4.78
N THR A 55 -3.15 -19.13 -4.71
CA THR A 55 -3.86 -17.90 -4.35
C THR A 55 -3.55 -17.51 -2.91
N LEU A 56 -3.69 -18.45 -1.97
CA LEU A 56 -3.43 -18.23 -0.56
C LEU A 56 -1.95 -17.90 -0.32
N ALA A 57 -1.01 -18.64 -0.91
CA ALA A 57 0.42 -18.38 -0.76
C ALA A 57 0.80 -16.97 -1.22
N ARG A 58 0.28 -16.51 -2.37
CA ARG A 58 0.55 -15.15 -2.86
C ARG A 58 -0.08 -14.09 -1.95
N CYS A 59 -1.32 -14.29 -1.51
CA CYS A 59 -2.02 -13.39 -0.60
C CYS A 59 -1.29 -13.27 0.76
N SER A 60 -0.99 -14.41 1.39
CA SER A 60 -0.30 -14.48 2.68
C SER A 60 1.13 -13.93 2.60
N GLY A 61 1.84 -14.16 1.49
CA GLY A 61 3.16 -13.58 1.25
C GLY A 61 3.13 -12.05 1.21
N ILE A 62 2.13 -11.47 0.53
CA ILE A 62 1.94 -10.01 0.50
C ILE A 62 1.55 -9.48 1.88
N ALA A 63 0.61 -10.12 2.58
CA ALA A 63 0.22 -9.73 3.93
C ALA A 63 1.41 -9.75 4.91
N THR A 64 2.27 -10.77 4.80
CA THR A 64 3.49 -10.91 5.62
C THR A 64 4.49 -9.79 5.32
N ALA A 65 4.75 -9.51 4.04
CA ALA A 65 5.65 -8.45 3.63
C ALA A 65 5.13 -7.05 4.04
N SER A 66 3.83 -6.81 3.86
CA SER A 66 3.15 -5.59 4.30
C SER A 66 3.27 -5.37 5.81
N ARG A 67 2.97 -6.39 6.62
CA ARG A 67 3.11 -6.32 8.08
C ARG A 67 4.55 -6.07 8.50
N THR A 68 5.50 -6.77 7.88
CA THR A 68 6.94 -6.61 8.18
C THR A 68 7.42 -5.18 7.89
N LEU A 69 7.00 -4.60 6.76
CA LEU A 69 7.33 -3.22 6.41
C LEU A 69 6.69 -2.21 7.38
N LEU A 70 5.41 -2.40 7.72
CA LEU A 70 4.70 -1.57 8.66
C LEU A 70 5.35 -1.61 10.04
N ASP A 71 5.65 -2.80 10.54
CA ASP A 71 6.30 -2.99 11.83
C ASP A 71 7.66 -2.30 11.83
N ALA A 72 8.48 -2.47 10.80
CA ALA A 72 9.77 -1.77 10.70
C ALA A 72 9.59 -0.24 10.70
N ALA A 73 8.60 0.28 9.99
CA ALA A 73 8.30 1.72 9.98
C ALA A 73 7.89 2.21 11.39
N ARG A 74 7.01 1.48 12.07
CA ARG A 74 6.55 1.80 13.43
C ARG A 74 7.70 1.73 14.43
N HIS A 75 8.55 0.71 14.39
CA HIS A 75 9.74 0.59 15.26
C HIS A 75 10.71 1.74 15.07
N ALA A 76 10.90 2.21 13.84
CA ALA A 76 11.72 3.38 13.60
C ALA A 76 11.03 4.67 14.07
N GLY A 77 9.72 4.68 14.35
CA GLY A 77 8.95 5.82 14.90
C GLY A 77 7.94 6.48 13.93
N PHE A 78 7.68 5.90 12.76
CA PHE A 78 6.82 6.49 11.73
C PHE A 78 5.38 6.42 12.21
N GLN A 79 4.64 7.51 12.10
CA GLN A 79 3.22 7.53 12.48
C GLN A 79 2.28 7.67 11.28
N GLY A 80 2.82 7.92 10.08
CA GLY A 80 2.02 8.02 8.86
C GLY A 80 1.52 6.68 8.33
N ILE A 81 0.95 6.74 7.14
CA ILE A 81 0.35 5.59 6.47
C ILE A 81 1.41 4.91 5.60
N VAL A 82 1.57 3.59 5.76
CA VAL A 82 2.27 2.76 4.78
C VAL A 82 1.23 2.30 3.77
N ALA A 83 1.49 2.47 2.48
CA ALA A 83 0.53 2.20 1.41
C ALA A 83 1.13 1.34 0.29
N GLY A 84 0.26 0.57 -0.37
CA GLY A 84 0.57 -0.19 -1.58
C GLY A 84 0.59 0.68 -2.84
N THR A 85 0.67 0.05 -4.02
CA THR A 85 0.63 0.76 -5.31
C THR A 85 -0.26 0.02 -6.31
N ARG A 86 -0.35 0.53 -7.54
CA ARG A 86 -0.98 -0.18 -8.68
C ARG A 86 -0.03 -1.13 -9.42
N LYS A 87 1.21 -1.29 -8.95
CA LYS A 87 2.21 -2.24 -9.48
C LYS A 87 1.86 -3.67 -9.04
N THR A 88 0.70 -4.12 -9.48
CA THR A 88 0.08 -5.40 -9.16
C THR A 88 0.04 -6.30 -10.38
N THR A 89 -0.01 -7.62 -10.19
CA THR A 89 -0.12 -8.57 -11.30
C THR A 89 -1.42 -8.36 -12.08
N PRO A 90 -1.39 -8.27 -13.43
CA PRO A 90 -2.60 -8.20 -14.24
C PRO A 90 -3.57 -9.35 -13.93
N GLY A 91 -4.84 -9.03 -13.69
CA GLY A 91 -5.88 -10.01 -13.33
C GLY A 91 -5.89 -10.47 -11.87
N PHE A 92 -4.88 -10.12 -11.06
CA PHE A 92 -4.77 -10.61 -9.67
C PHE A 92 -4.80 -9.51 -8.61
N ARG A 93 -5.06 -8.26 -9.01
CA ARG A 93 -5.04 -7.09 -8.13
C ARG A 93 -5.91 -7.23 -6.87
N LEU A 94 -7.10 -7.83 -6.99
CA LEU A 94 -8.01 -7.98 -5.86
C LEU A 94 -7.34 -8.73 -4.71
N VAL A 95 -6.70 -9.86 -5.01
CA VAL A 95 -6.01 -10.69 -4.01
C VAL A 95 -4.80 -9.97 -3.44
N GLU A 96 -4.02 -9.29 -4.27
CA GLU A 96 -2.83 -8.56 -3.81
C GLU A 96 -3.18 -7.38 -2.90
N LYS A 97 -4.20 -6.59 -3.26
CA LYS A 97 -4.68 -5.47 -2.43
C LYS A 97 -5.31 -5.96 -1.13
N TYR A 98 -6.08 -7.04 -1.18
CA TYR A 98 -6.62 -7.68 0.01
C TYR A 98 -5.50 -8.14 0.95
N GLY A 99 -4.46 -8.80 0.43
CA GLY A 99 -3.28 -9.16 1.20
C GLY A 99 -2.61 -7.95 1.89
N MET A 100 -2.50 -6.81 1.20
CA MET A 100 -1.97 -5.57 1.79
C MET A 100 -2.80 -5.10 2.99
N ILE A 101 -4.13 -5.09 2.86
CA ILE A 101 -5.08 -4.69 3.92
C ILE A 101 -4.94 -5.63 5.14
N ILE A 102 -4.91 -6.95 4.91
CA ILE A 102 -4.70 -7.94 5.99
C ILE A 102 -3.34 -7.75 6.68
N GLY A 103 -2.32 -7.34 5.92
CA GLY A 103 -1.01 -6.95 6.45
C GLY A 103 -1.00 -5.63 7.24
N GLY A 104 -2.11 -4.89 7.29
CA GLY A 104 -2.24 -3.62 7.99
C GLY A 104 -1.78 -2.39 7.19
N VAL A 105 -1.49 -2.57 5.90
CA VAL A 105 -1.04 -1.52 4.98
C VAL A 105 -2.22 -1.02 4.15
N ASP A 106 -2.28 0.29 3.91
CA ASP A 106 -3.34 0.88 3.09
C ASP A 106 -3.22 0.36 1.65
N ALA A 107 -4.34 -0.03 1.06
CA ALA A 107 -4.36 -0.54 -0.31
C ALA A 107 -3.88 0.53 -1.32
N HIS A 108 -3.95 1.81 -0.98
CA HIS A 108 -3.87 2.97 -1.87
C HIS A 108 -4.97 2.90 -2.95
N ARG A 109 -4.86 3.70 -4.00
CA ARG A 109 -5.79 3.65 -5.13
C ARG A 109 -5.85 2.23 -5.74
N TYR A 110 -7.07 1.75 -5.98
CA TYR A 110 -7.31 0.44 -6.55
C TYR A 110 -7.14 0.45 -8.08
N ASP A 111 -7.65 1.49 -8.72
CA ASP A 111 -7.63 1.65 -10.18
C ASP A 111 -7.40 3.12 -10.59
N LEU A 112 -7.68 3.45 -11.85
CA LEU A 112 -7.55 4.82 -12.39
C LEU A 112 -8.68 5.75 -11.97
N SER A 113 -9.81 5.21 -11.50
CA SER A 113 -10.97 5.99 -11.06
C SER A 113 -10.98 6.28 -9.57
N SER A 114 -10.19 5.56 -8.76
CA SER A 114 -10.20 5.74 -7.29
C SER A 114 -9.63 7.10 -6.85
N MET A 115 -8.71 7.67 -7.64
CA MET A 115 -8.06 8.95 -7.39
C MET A 115 -7.47 9.49 -8.70
N VAL A 116 -7.60 10.79 -8.97
CA VAL A 116 -6.91 11.42 -10.09
C VAL A 116 -5.46 11.62 -9.70
N MET A 117 -4.53 10.99 -10.41
CA MET A 117 -3.10 11.21 -10.21
C MET A 117 -2.53 11.96 -11.42
N LEU A 118 -2.03 13.16 -11.17
CA LEU A 118 -1.32 13.97 -12.13
C LEU A 118 0.16 13.67 -12.01
N LYS A 119 0.73 13.17 -13.11
CA LYS A 119 2.18 12.96 -13.28
C LYS A 119 2.78 14.08 -14.11
N ASP A 120 4.10 14.16 -14.12
CA ASP A 120 4.93 14.97 -15.01
C ASP A 120 4.34 15.16 -16.43
N ASN A 121 3.95 14.08 -17.09
CA ASN A 121 3.43 14.07 -18.45
C ASN A 121 2.07 14.79 -18.58
N HIS A 122 1.23 14.73 -17.54
CA HIS A 122 -0.06 15.42 -17.53
C HIS A 122 0.13 16.92 -17.31
N VAL A 123 1.03 17.28 -16.39
CA VAL A 123 1.39 18.68 -16.14
C VAL A 123 1.98 19.30 -17.40
N TRP A 124 2.91 18.61 -18.06
CA TRP A 124 3.50 19.06 -19.32
C TRP A 124 2.44 19.29 -20.41
N SER A 125 1.47 18.38 -20.55
CA SER A 125 0.41 18.51 -21.56
C SER A 125 -0.56 19.68 -21.32
N THR A 126 -0.64 20.18 -20.09
CA THR A 126 -1.53 21.28 -19.70
C THR A 126 -0.79 22.61 -19.51
N GLY A 127 0.54 22.60 -19.48
CA GLY A 127 1.38 23.80 -19.40
C GLY A 127 1.72 24.28 -17.98
N SER A 128 0.93 23.92 -16.95
CA SER A 128 1.25 24.22 -15.54
C SER A 128 0.54 23.28 -14.56
N ILE A 129 1.07 23.16 -13.34
CA ILE A 129 0.45 22.34 -12.27
C ILE A 129 -0.91 22.94 -11.91
N ARG A 130 -0.99 24.26 -11.77
CA ARG A 130 -2.25 24.96 -11.47
C ARG A 130 -3.36 24.60 -12.46
N GLU A 131 -3.08 24.63 -13.75
CA GLU A 131 -4.07 24.30 -14.78
C GLU A 131 -4.43 22.82 -14.77
N ALA A 132 -3.44 21.93 -14.61
CA ALA A 132 -3.66 20.50 -14.49
C ALA A 132 -4.63 20.16 -13.34
N VAL A 133 -4.39 20.72 -12.15
CA VAL A 133 -5.23 20.51 -10.96
C VAL A 133 -6.63 21.11 -11.17
N ALA A 134 -6.74 22.29 -11.77
CA ALA A 134 -8.04 22.93 -12.03
C ALA A 134 -8.89 22.12 -13.02
N GLN A 135 -8.28 21.54 -14.07
CA GLN A 135 -8.95 20.67 -15.02
C GLN A 135 -9.36 19.34 -14.36
N ALA A 136 -8.43 18.72 -13.62
CA ALA A 136 -8.70 17.51 -12.86
C ALA A 136 -9.87 17.70 -11.88
N ARG A 137 -9.92 18.83 -11.15
CA ARG A 137 -11.00 19.13 -10.20
C ARG A 137 -12.36 19.28 -10.87
N ARG A 138 -12.42 19.86 -12.07
CA ARG A 138 -13.68 19.96 -12.84
C ARG A 138 -14.25 18.60 -13.22
N VAL A 139 -13.39 17.61 -13.47
CA VAL A 139 -13.81 16.24 -13.84
C VAL A 139 -14.07 15.37 -12.60
N ALA A 140 -13.18 15.45 -11.61
CA ALA A 140 -13.22 14.70 -10.36
C ALA A 140 -14.40 15.08 -9.45
N GLY A 141 -14.85 16.34 -9.54
CA GLY A 141 -15.82 16.91 -8.63
C GLY A 141 -15.29 16.97 -7.19
N PHE A 142 -16.20 16.90 -6.21
CA PHE A 142 -15.87 16.96 -4.79
C PHE A 142 -15.55 15.59 -4.17
N SER A 143 -15.85 14.49 -4.87
CA SER A 143 -15.82 13.13 -4.30
C SER A 143 -14.50 12.40 -4.53
N VAL A 144 -13.67 12.85 -5.47
CA VAL A 144 -12.41 12.18 -5.84
C VAL A 144 -11.22 13.07 -5.47
N ARG A 145 -10.24 12.47 -4.80
CA ARG A 145 -8.98 13.15 -4.46
C ARG A 145 -8.12 13.39 -5.70
N ILE A 146 -7.33 14.44 -5.65
CA ILE A 146 -6.30 14.78 -6.64
C ILE A 146 -4.94 14.64 -5.98
N ASP A 147 -4.12 13.77 -6.56
CA ASP A 147 -2.73 13.52 -6.18
C ASP A 147 -1.81 14.07 -7.27
N VAL A 148 -0.78 14.82 -6.90
CA VAL A 148 0.14 15.46 -7.83
C VAL A 148 1.57 15.02 -7.53
N GLU A 149 2.20 14.39 -8.51
CA GLU A 149 3.62 14.06 -8.50
C GLU A 149 4.45 15.30 -8.82
N VAL A 150 5.39 15.63 -7.94
CA VAL A 150 6.23 16.83 -8.03
C VAL A 150 7.70 16.48 -7.80
N GLN A 151 8.59 17.26 -8.40
CA GLN A 151 10.04 17.06 -8.38
C GLN A 151 10.79 18.12 -7.57
N SER A 152 10.11 19.16 -7.09
CA SER A 152 10.70 20.23 -6.27
C SER A 152 9.73 20.78 -5.22
N GLU A 153 10.26 21.43 -4.18
CA GLU A 153 9.44 22.11 -3.17
C GLU A 153 8.57 23.22 -3.78
N ALA A 154 9.07 23.90 -4.81
CA ALA A 154 8.33 24.95 -5.51
C ALA A 154 7.09 24.39 -6.24
N GLU A 155 7.25 23.25 -6.92
CA GLU A 155 6.14 22.53 -7.54
C GLU A 155 5.15 22.00 -6.50
N ALA A 156 5.65 21.49 -5.37
CA ALA A 156 4.82 21.05 -4.26
C ALA A 156 3.96 22.20 -3.71
N GLU A 157 4.54 23.38 -3.51
CA GLU A 157 3.80 24.57 -3.09
C GLU A 157 2.76 24.99 -4.14
N GLU A 158 3.10 24.95 -5.44
CA GLU A 158 2.14 25.24 -6.51
C GLU A 158 0.96 24.26 -6.47
N ALA A 159 1.22 22.96 -6.34
CA ALA A 159 0.19 21.92 -6.27
C ALA A 159 -0.74 22.12 -5.06
N ILE A 160 -0.19 22.40 -3.88
CA ILE A 160 -0.97 22.66 -2.66
C ILE A 160 -1.86 23.89 -2.84
N ARG A 161 -1.32 25.00 -3.36
CA ARG A 161 -2.08 26.22 -3.62
C ARG A 161 -3.14 26.05 -4.70
N ALA A 162 -2.91 25.14 -5.65
CA ALA A 162 -3.89 24.79 -6.68
C ALA A 162 -5.02 23.89 -6.16
N GLY A 163 -4.90 23.34 -4.94
CA GLY A 163 -5.93 22.52 -4.31
C GLY A 163 -5.76 21.01 -4.53
N ALA A 164 -4.53 20.54 -4.68
CA ALA A 164 -4.19 19.13 -4.59
C ALA A 164 -4.50 18.58 -3.17
N ASP A 165 -5.09 17.38 -3.11
CA ASP A 165 -5.39 16.70 -1.84
C ASP A 165 -4.16 15.93 -1.31
N VAL A 166 -3.34 15.41 -2.22
CA VAL A 166 -2.09 14.69 -1.95
C VAL A 166 -1.00 15.27 -2.84
N VAL A 167 0.20 15.43 -2.31
CA VAL A 167 1.39 15.82 -3.06
C VAL A 167 2.46 14.75 -2.87
N MET A 168 2.80 14.08 -3.96
CA MET A 168 3.82 13.05 -4.01
C MET A 168 5.18 13.66 -4.33
N LEU A 169 6.07 13.68 -3.35
CA LEU A 169 7.45 14.14 -3.46
C LEU A 169 8.28 13.04 -4.14
N ASP A 170 8.34 13.05 -5.47
CA ASP A 170 9.07 12.04 -6.24
C ASP A 170 10.57 12.36 -6.27
N ASN A 171 11.39 11.31 -6.20
CA ASN A 171 12.86 11.37 -6.19
C ASN A 171 13.52 12.18 -5.06
N MET A 172 12.78 12.68 -4.08
CA MET A 172 13.34 13.26 -2.85
C MET A 172 13.61 12.15 -1.82
N VAL A 173 14.81 12.11 -1.25
CA VAL A 173 15.21 11.07 -0.27
C VAL A 173 15.95 11.66 0.92
N GLY A 174 16.00 10.91 2.02
CA GLY A 174 16.80 11.28 3.19
C GLY A 174 16.42 12.65 3.79
N ASP A 175 17.43 13.46 4.09
CA ASP A 175 17.26 14.75 4.76
C ASP A 175 16.54 15.79 3.88
N GLU A 176 16.72 15.73 2.55
CA GLU A 176 16.04 16.62 1.60
C GLU A 176 14.53 16.44 1.68
N LEU A 177 14.07 15.19 1.64
CA LEU A 177 12.66 14.82 1.76
C LEU A 177 12.06 15.36 3.07
N VAL A 178 12.78 15.18 4.19
CA VAL A 178 12.33 15.62 5.52
C VAL A 178 12.27 17.14 5.61
N ALA A 179 13.28 17.83 5.07
CA ALA A 179 13.36 19.29 5.06
C ALA A 179 12.23 19.90 4.23
N CYS A 180 12.02 19.38 3.01
CA CYS A 180 10.94 19.80 2.12
C CYS A 180 9.57 19.61 2.78
N ALA A 181 9.29 18.41 3.30
CA ALA A 181 8.02 18.12 3.97
C ALA A 181 7.76 19.04 5.17
N ARG A 182 8.78 19.28 6.02
CA ARG A 182 8.68 20.17 7.18
C ARG A 182 8.43 21.63 6.75
N SER A 183 9.14 22.11 5.72
CA SER A 183 8.98 23.46 5.18
C SER A 183 7.55 23.69 4.66
N LEU A 184 7.05 22.78 3.82
CA LEU A 184 5.71 22.85 3.25
C LEU A 184 4.63 22.87 4.34
N LYS A 185 4.74 21.99 5.34
CA LYS A 185 3.80 21.97 6.47
C LYS A 185 3.83 23.25 7.27
N ALA A 186 5.02 23.71 7.67
CA ALA A 186 5.16 24.93 8.47
C ALA A 186 4.55 26.16 7.76
N ARG A 187 4.69 26.23 6.44
CA ARG A 187 4.25 27.38 5.63
C ARG A 187 2.78 27.31 5.23
N LEU A 188 2.23 26.13 4.94
CA LEU A 188 0.97 25.98 4.21
C LEU A 188 -0.14 25.28 4.99
N SER A 189 0.17 24.47 6.02
CA SER A 189 -0.84 23.66 6.72
C SER A 189 -1.90 24.48 7.49
N SER A 190 -1.59 25.73 7.84
CA SER A 190 -2.52 26.65 8.50
C SER A 190 -3.60 27.20 7.55
N SER A 191 -3.35 27.16 6.24
CA SER A 191 -4.23 27.74 5.22
C SER A 191 -4.74 26.73 4.20
N HIS A 192 -4.09 25.57 4.08
CA HIS A 192 -4.39 24.53 3.10
C HIS A 192 -4.39 23.16 3.78
N ARG A 193 -5.30 22.28 3.34
CA ARG A 193 -5.34 20.88 3.76
C ARG A 193 -4.76 20.03 2.65
N PHE A 194 -3.71 19.28 2.95
CA PHE A 194 -3.03 18.38 2.01
C PHE A 194 -2.34 17.24 2.77
N LEU A 195 -2.06 16.15 2.07
CA LEU A 195 -1.19 15.06 2.52
C LEU A 195 0.11 15.09 1.73
N LEU A 196 1.20 14.64 2.34
CA LEU A 196 2.47 14.43 1.66
C LEU A 196 2.72 12.93 1.50
N GLU A 197 3.01 12.51 0.28
CA GLU A 197 3.40 11.13 -0.03
C GLU A 197 4.85 11.10 -0.48
N SER A 198 5.63 10.12 -0.01
CA SER A 198 6.93 9.78 -0.58
C SER A 198 6.81 8.46 -1.30
N SER A 199 7.26 8.39 -2.55
CA SER A 199 7.27 7.17 -3.35
C SER A 199 8.64 6.98 -4.01
N GLY A 200 8.90 5.77 -4.50
CA GLY A 200 10.18 5.42 -5.13
C GLY A 200 11.24 4.94 -4.14
N GLY A 201 11.93 3.86 -4.47
CA GLY A 201 13.08 3.37 -3.70
C GLY A 201 12.81 2.90 -2.26
N ILE A 202 11.58 2.90 -1.75
CA ILE A 202 11.27 2.46 -0.38
C ILE A 202 11.57 0.97 -0.22
N THR A 203 12.42 0.65 0.75
CA THR A 203 12.87 -0.70 1.10
C THR A 203 12.80 -0.90 2.60
N LEU A 204 12.84 -2.16 3.07
CA LEU A 204 12.89 -2.43 4.51
C LEU A 204 14.12 -1.76 5.17
N ALA A 205 15.25 -1.75 4.47
CA ALA A 205 16.51 -1.17 4.95
C ALA A 205 16.44 0.35 5.14
N ASN A 206 15.88 1.09 4.17
CA ASN A 206 15.82 2.56 4.29
C ASN A 206 14.72 3.03 5.26
N VAL A 207 13.64 2.28 5.41
CA VAL A 207 12.61 2.55 6.42
C VAL A 207 13.20 2.43 7.83
N GLN A 208 14.07 1.44 8.06
CA GLN A 208 14.78 1.27 9.33
C GLN A 208 15.80 2.38 9.60
N ALA A 209 16.36 3.01 8.56
CA ALA A 209 17.33 4.10 8.66
C ALA A 209 16.69 5.50 8.88
N ASN A 210 15.37 5.57 9.13
CA ASN A 210 14.63 6.80 9.46
C ASN A 210 14.60 7.88 8.36
N GLN A 211 14.78 7.51 7.09
CA GLN A 211 14.70 8.41 5.93
C GLN A 211 13.27 8.48 5.39
N ARG A 212 12.38 9.22 6.07
CA ARG A 212 10.94 9.20 5.77
C ARG A 212 10.25 10.54 6.07
N VAL A 213 9.18 10.83 5.34
CA VAL A 213 8.21 11.86 5.73
C VAL A 213 7.47 11.36 6.97
N ASN A 214 7.25 12.20 7.99
CA ASN A 214 6.36 11.85 9.09
C ASN A 214 5.21 12.84 9.13
N ASP A 215 3.98 12.32 9.04
CA ASP A 215 2.81 13.19 9.02
C ASP A 215 2.37 13.69 10.41
N ALA A 216 2.98 13.18 11.48
CA ALA A 216 2.59 13.46 12.86
C ALA A 216 3.14 14.78 13.45
N HIS A 217 3.80 15.61 12.64
CA HIS A 217 4.15 16.99 12.99
C HIS A 217 3.77 17.93 11.85
#